data_AF-A0A3D1TD70-F1
#
_entry.id   AF-A0A3D1TD70-F1
#
_cell.length_a   1.000
_cell.length_b   1.000
_cell.length_c   1.000
_cell.angle_alpha   90.00
_cell.angle_beta   90.00
_cell.angle_gamma   90.00
#
_symmetry.space_group_name_H-M   'P 1'
#
loop_
_entity.id
_entity.type
_entity.pdbx_description
1 polymer ?
#
loop_
_entity_poly.entity_id
_entity_poly.type
_entity_poly.pdbx_seq_one_letter_code
_entity_poly.pdbx_strand_id
1 'polypeptide(L)'
;MQKSEQVGVGAELSRELTLFHITMMGLGMMIGAGGFIGIGNAIRIAGPGGLMLTFALNGLIAMFTAMSYAELSSAIPRAGGAYNFARIGFGRGPAFLGGWMEWFASSVAGSLYAYTLAIYTLRCLVEWGVMGAVNARDVVGAILREAREHDLLVIGCTRVPLLRRLRSLPIPERVARNCPKPLVMVNVPEYIQGWLNRWV
;
A
#
# COMPACT_ATOMS: atom_id res chain seq x y z
N MET A 1 39.48 18.45 40.67
CA MET A 1 38.22 19.20 40.89
C MET A 1 37.12 18.56 40.05
N GLN A 2 36.07 18.10 40.76
CA GLN A 2 34.74 17.64 40.33
C GLN A 2 34.62 16.55 39.26
N LYS A 3 34.68 15.30 39.76
CA LYS A 3 33.98 14.14 39.23
C LYS A 3 32.47 14.38 39.40
N SER A 4 31.76 14.64 38.30
CA SER A 4 30.29 14.60 38.29
C SER A 4 29.85 13.14 38.25
N GLU A 5 29.50 12.63 39.41
CA GLU A 5 28.84 11.35 39.60
C GLU A 5 27.41 11.46 39.06
N GLN A 6 27.21 11.02 37.82
CA GLN A 6 25.89 10.80 37.22
C GLN A 6 25.62 9.30 37.29
N VAL A 7 24.97 8.83 38.36
CA VAL A 7 24.30 7.53 38.37
C VAL A 7 23.02 7.69 37.55
N GLY A 8 23.17 7.71 36.24
CA GLY A 8 22.08 7.49 35.29
C GLY A 8 22.18 6.04 34.85
N VAL A 9 21.12 5.25 35.05
CA VAL A 9 20.97 3.96 34.36
C VAL A 9 20.84 4.27 32.87
N GLY A 10 21.97 4.47 32.19
CA GLY A 10 22.05 4.55 30.74
C GLY A 10 21.95 3.13 30.22
N ALA A 11 20.79 2.76 29.67
CA ALA A 11 20.67 1.54 28.91
C ALA A 11 21.52 1.68 27.63
N GLU A 12 22.78 1.21 27.69
CA GLU A 12 23.65 1.14 26.54
C GLU A 12 23.31 -0.13 25.75
N LEU A 13 22.97 0.01 24.47
CA LEU A 13 22.62 -1.11 23.60
C LEU A 13 23.85 -2.01 23.39
N SER A 14 23.69 -3.31 23.63
CA SER A 14 24.74 -4.30 23.34
C SER A 14 25.05 -4.32 21.84
N ARG A 15 26.34 -4.23 21.49
CA ARG A 15 26.82 -4.22 20.10
C ARG A 15 27.05 -5.65 19.58
N GLU A 16 25.97 -6.41 19.45
CA GLU A 16 26.03 -7.82 19.02
C GLU A 16 25.62 -8.06 17.56
N LEU A 17 25.20 -7.01 16.83
CA LEU A 17 24.82 -7.15 15.43
C LEU A 17 26.04 -7.48 14.55
N THR A 18 26.07 -8.71 14.04
CA THR A 18 27.05 -9.18 13.06
C THR A 18 26.67 -8.70 11.66
N LEU A 19 27.63 -8.70 10.73
CA LEU A 19 27.42 -8.36 9.32
C LEU A 19 26.19 -9.06 8.72
N PHE A 20 26.03 -10.36 9.00
CA PHE A 20 24.89 -11.14 8.52
C PHE A 20 23.54 -10.61 9.02
N HIS A 21 23.45 -10.18 10.28
CA HIS A 21 22.21 -9.61 10.83
C HIS A 21 21.87 -8.29 10.15
N ILE A 22 22.87 -7.45 9.91
CA ILE A 22 22.68 -6.13 9.29
C ILE A 22 22.29 -6.28 7.81
N THR A 23 22.91 -7.21 7.08
CA THR A 23 22.58 -7.45 5.67
C THR A 23 21.20 -8.06 5.51
N MET A 24 20.80 -9.01 6.36
CA MET A 24 19.45 -9.58 6.36
C MET A 24 18.39 -8.54 6.73
N MET A 25 18.68 -7.66 7.70
CA MET A 25 17.80 -6.54 8.03
C MET A 25 17.61 -5.61 6.82
N GLY A 26 18.69 -5.27 6.12
CA GLY A 26 18.63 -4.49 4.88
C GLY A 26 17.81 -5.17 3.79
N LEU A 27 18.05 -6.46 3.54
CA LEU A 27 17.30 -7.26 2.56
C LEU A 27 15.80 -7.29 2.88
N GLY A 28 15.46 -7.52 4.15
CA GLY A 28 14.07 -7.55 4.63
C GLY A 28 13.35 -6.21 4.45
N MET A 29 14.05 -5.09 4.64
CA MET A 29 13.48 -3.76 4.41
C MET A 29 13.26 -3.43 2.92
N MET A 30 13.98 -4.08 2.00
CA MET A 30 13.87 -3.84 0.55
C MET A 30 12.72 -4.62 -0.09
N ILE A 31 12.39 -5.80 0.41
CA ILE A 31 11.28 -6.61 -0.10
C ILE A 31 9.96 -6.04 0.43
N GLY A 32 9.29 -5.23 -0.39
CA GLY A 32 8.09 -4.51 0.03
C GLY A 32 6.84 -4.71 -0.84
N ALA A 33 5.77 -4.03 -0.41
CA ALA A 33 4.43 -4.08 -1.03
C ALA A 33 4.40 -3.72 -2.53
N GLY A 34 5.32 -2.86 -2.97
CA GLY A 34 5.38 -2.37 -4.36
C GLY A 34 5.57 -3.47 -5.40
N GLY A 35 6.33 -4.53 -5.07
CA GLY A 35 6.50 -5.67 -5.97
C GLY A 35 5.21 -6.45 -6.17
N PHE A 36 4.48 -6.71 -5.09
CA PHE A 36 3.28 -7.56 -5.12
C PHE A 36 2.13 -6.94 -5.92
N ILE A 37 1.85 -5.64 -5.71
CA ILE A 37 0.73 -4.96 -6.38
C ILE A 37 1.17 -4.37 -7.73
N GLY A 38 2.38 -3.82 -7.81
CA GLY A 38 2.82 -2.99 -8.93
C GLY A 38 3.20 -3.77 -10.18
N ILE A 39 3.82 -4.95 -10.04
CA ILE A 39 4.40 -5.69 -11.17
C ILE A 39 3.34 -6.04 -12.22
N GLY A 40 2.18 -6.57 -11.80
CA GLY A 40 1.12 -6.95 -12.73
C GLY A 40 0.59 -5.77 -13.53
N ASN A 41 0.45 -4.59 -12.91
CA ASN A 41 0.02 -3.39 -13.61
C ASN A 41 1.12 -2.84 -14.53
N ALA A 42 2.37 -2.86 -14.07
CA ALA A 42 3.51 -2.40 -14.85
C ALA A 42 3.72 -3.23 -16.13
N ILE A 43 3.54 -4.55 -16.07
CA ILE A 43 3.59 -5.43 -17.26
C ILE A 43 2.49 -5.06 -18.25
N ARG A 44 1.28 -4.75 -17.79
CA ARG A 44 0.17 -4.36 -18.69
C ARG A 44 0.45 -3.06 -19.44
N ILE A 45 1.19 -2.13 -18.83
CA ILE A 45 1.46 -0.80 -19.39
C ILE A 45 2.73 -0.83 -20.27
N ALA A 46 3.83 -1.36 -19.75
CA ALA A 46 5.14 -1.31 -20.39
C ALA A 46 5.53 -2.60 -21.15
N GLY A 47 4.75 -3.68 -20.98
CA GLY A 47 5.10 -5.01 -21.48
C GLY A 47 6.22 -5.68 -20.66
N PRO A 48 6.48 -6.99 -20.90
CA PRO A 48 7.51 -7.73 -20.16
C PRO A 48 8.93 -7.16 -20.35
N GLY A 49 9.29 -6.77 -21.58
CA GLY A 49 10.60 -6.18 -21.88
C GLY A 49 10.79 -4.80 -21.25
N GLY A 50 9.75 -3.95 -21.29
CA GLY A 50 9.79 -2.63 -20.67
C GLY A 50 9.92 -2.69 -19.14
N LEU A 51 9.29 -3.69 -18.52
CA LEU A 51 9.46 -3.97 -17.09
C LEU A 51 10.92 -4.30 -16.76
N MET A 52 11.53 -5.26 -17.48
CA MET A 52 12.92 -5.67 -17.24
C MET A 52 13.89 -4.48 -17.37
N LEU A 53 13.73 -3.66 -18.41
CA LEU A 53 14.56 -2.48 -18.60
C LEU A 53 14.40 -1.46 -17.47
N THR A 54 13.16 -1.22 -17.03
CA THR A 54 12.88 -0.27 -15.96
C THR A 54 13.47 -0.74 -14.62
N PHE A 55 13.35 -2.04 -14.32
CA PHE A 55 13.98 -2.63 -13.13
C PHE A 55 15.50 -2.60 -13.18
N ALA A 56 16.11 -2.87 -14.35
CA ALA A 56 17.54 -2.79 -14.53
C ALA A 56 18.08 -1.36 -14.32
N LEU A 57 17.41 -0.36 -14.91
CA LEU A 57 17.77 1.05 -14.73
C LEU A 57 17.57 1.51 -13.28
N ASN A 58 16.47 1.13 -12.64
CA ASN A 58 16.22 1.44 -11.23
C ASN A 58 17.27 0.79 -10.32
N GLY A 59 17.64 -0.46 -10.59
CA GLY A 59 18.70 -1.18 -9.87
C GLY A 59 20.06 -0.49 -10.00
N LEU A 60 20.39 0.03 -11.18
CA LEU A 60 21.62 0.79 -11.40
C LEU A 60 21.66 2.08 -10.57
N ILE A 61 20.56 2.85 -10.55
CA ILE A 61 20.45 4.08 -9.73
C ILE A 61 20.53 3.75 -8.24
N ALA A 62 19.86 2.67 -7.81
CA ALA A 62 19.91 2.20 -6.43
C ALA A 62 21.32 1.77 -6.03
N MET A 63 22.08 1.14 -6.93
CA MET A 63 23.46 0.72 -6.68
C MET A 63 24.38 1.92 -6.45
N PHE A 64 24.30 2.98 -7.28
CA PHE A 64 25.05 4.21 -7.05
C PHE A 64 24.70 4.85 -5.71
N THR A 65 23.41 4.90 -5.38
CA THR A 65 22.94 5.41 -4.09
C THR A 65 23.50 4.59 -2.93
N ALA A 66 23.46 3.26 -3.02
CA ALA A 66 23.97 2.36 -1.99
C ALA A 66 25.49 2.53 -1.77
N MET A 67 26.27 2.70 -2.83
CA MET A 67 27.72 2.95 -2.72
C MET A 67 28.01 4.27 -2.00
N SER A 68 27.31 5.36 -2.35
CA SER A 68 27.47 6.65 -1.65
C SER A 68 27.09 6.55 -0.16
N TYR A 69 26.03 5.81 0.16
CA TYR A 69 25.64 5.57 1.55
C TYR A 69 26.63 4.67 2.30
N ALA A 70 27.27 3.71 1.63
CA ALA A 70 28.28 2.85 2.23
C ALA A 70 29.55 3.64 2.62
N GLU A 71 30.03 4.53 1.74
CA GLU A 71 31.15 5.43 2.05
C GLU A 71 30.82 6.33 3.23
N LEU A 72 29.64 6.93 3.23
CA LEU A 72 29.22 7.88 4.25
C LEU A 72 28.97 7.21 5.61
N SER A 73 28.42 5.99 5.61
CA SER A 73 28.22 5.20 6.83
C SER A 73 29.56 4.72 7.43
N SER A 74 30.55 4.47 6.58
CA SER A 74 31.91 4.11 7.03
C SER A 74 32.65 5.31 7.60
N ALA A 75 32.46 6.50 7.01
CA ALA A 75 33.08 7.75 7.49
C ALA A 75 32.41 8.30 8.77
N ILE A 76 31.10 8.09 8.94
CA ILE A 76 30.31 8.65 10.04
C ILE A 76 29.59 7.51 10.78
N PRO A 77 30.28 6.77 11.69
CA PRO A 77 29.72 5.62 12.40
C PRO A 77 28.85 6.07 13.59
N ARG A 78 27.83 6.90 13.33
CA ARG A 78 26.86 7.40 14.31
C ARG A 78 25.46 6.94 13.94
N ALA A 79 24.67 6.55 14.93
CA ALA A 79 23.26 6.23 14.73
C ALA A 79 22.48 7.47 14.28
N GLY A 80 21.72 7.37 13.19
CA GLY A 80 20.77 8.40 12.73
C GLY A 80 20.65 8.60 11.21
N GLY A 81 21.23 7.72 10.40
CA GLY A 81 20.88 7.56 8.97
C GLY A 81 21.07 8.81 8.09
N ALA A 82 20.24 8.90 7.04
CA ALA A 82 20.30 9.95 6.02
C ALA A 82 20.17 11.37 6.60
N TYR A 83 19.39 11.54 7.66
CA TYR A 83 19.25 12.81 8.35
C TYR A 83 20.58 13.32 8.93
N ASN A 84 21.32 12.46 9.63
CA ASN A 84 22.61 12.86 10.21
C ASN A 84 23.64 13.20 9.14
N PHE A 85 23.64 12.44 8.04
CA PHE A 85 24.46 12.70 6.87
C PHE A 85 24.18 14.08 6.29
N ALA A 86 22.90 14.41 6.08
CA ALA A 86 22.48 15.72 5.59
C ALA A 86 22.82 16.85 6.58
N ARG A 87 22.68 16.60 7.89
CA ARG A 87 23.01 17.58 8.94
C ARG A 87 24.49 17.96 8.95
N ILE A 88 25.37 16.99 8.72
CA ILE A 88 26.82 17.20 8.71
C ILE A 88 27.26 17.86 7.40
N GLY A 89 26.71 17.43 6.25
CA GLY A 89 27.10 17.95 4.94
C GLY A 89 26.52 19.32 4.57
N PHE A 90 25.24 19.58 4.91
CA PHE A 90 24.48 20.72 4.39
C PHE A 90 23.92 21.65 5.48
N GLY A 91 24.16 21.35 6.76
CA GLY A 91 23.67 22.15 7.89
C GLY A 91 22.20 21.92 8.25
N ARG A 92 21.61 22.81 9.05
CA ARG A 92 20.29 22.58 9.68
C ARG A 92 19.11 22.65 8.71
N GLY A 93 19.09 23.61 7.79
CA GLY A 93 17.94 23.87 6.91
C GLY A 93 17.65 22.71 5.95
N PRO A 94 18.58 22.36 5.05
CA PRO A 94 18.40 21.26 4.09
C PRO A 94 18.14 19.91 4.78
N ALA A 95 18.81 19.66 5.90
CA ALA A 95 18.62 18.42 6.65
C ALA A 95 17.25 18.33 7.33
N PHE A 96 16.70 19.45 7.82
CA PHE A 96 15.34 19.48 8.35
C PHE A 96 14.32 19.11 7.27
N LEU A 97 14.45 19.70 6.08
CA LEU A 97 13.60 19.36 4.94
C LEU A 97 13.77 17.89 4.54
N GLY A 98 15.00 17.40 4.44
CA GLY A 98 15.29 16.00 4.13
C GLY A 98 14.65 15.03 5.13
N GLY A 99 14.76 15.29 6.43
CA GLY A 99 14.11 14.49 7.47
C GLY A 99 12.58 14.50 7.38
N TRP A 100 11.98 15.65 7.06
CA TRP A 100 10.53 15.74 6.83
C TRP A 100 10.09 14.92 5.60
N MET A 101 10.83 15.01 4.50
CA MET A 101 10.53 14.22 3.30
C MET A 101 10.66 12.72 3.57
N GLU A 102 11.67 12.30 4.32
CA GLU A 102 11.85 10.90 4.72
C GLU A 102 10.68 10.42 5.59
N TRP A 103 10.23 11.22 6.57
CA TRP A 103 9.08 10.89 7.40
C TRP A 103 7.78 10.73 6.58
N PHE A 104 7.51 11.63 5.65
CA PHE A 104 6.34 11.51 4.75
C PHE A 104 6.46 10.27 3.85
N ALA A 105 7.63 10.02 3.28
CA ALA A 105 7.86 8.84 2.45
C ALA A 105 7.62 7.54 3.23
N SER A 106 8.12 7.44 4.47
CA SER A 106 7.88 6.29 5.35
C SER A 106 6.40 6.14 5.72
N SER A 107 5.68 7.23 5.95
CA SER A 107 4.24 7.20 6.25
C SER A 107 3.42 6.70 5.07
N VAL A 108 3.71 7.17 3.86
CA VAL A 108 3.06 6.70 2.62
C VAL A 108 3.40 5.23 2.38
N ALA A 109 4.65 4.82 2.55
CA ALA A 109 5.06 3.42 2.46
C ALA A 109 4.29 2.54 3.47
N GLY A 110 4.18 2.97 4.73
CA GLY A 110 3.39 2.32 5.77
C GLY A 110 1.94 2.06 5.36
N SER A 111 1.28 3.07 4.79
CA SER A 111 -0.09 2.94 4.29
C SER A 111 -0.21 1.91 3.16
N LEU A 112 0.77 1.86 2.25
CA LEU A 112 0.79 0.89 1.15
C LEU A 112 0.97 -0.54 1.66
N TYR A 113 1.80 -0.74 2.70
CA TYR A 113 1.93 -2.05 3.36
C TYR A 113 0.62 -2.53 3.96
N ALA A 114 -0.08 -1.66 4.71
CA ALA A 114 -1.37 -2.00 5.30
C ALA A 114 -2.43 -2.34 4.23
N TYR A 115 -2.50 -1.55 3.16
CA TYR A 115 -3.39 -1.80 2.01
C TYR A 115 -3.09 -3.15 1.34
N THR A 116 -1.81 -3.45 1.15
CA THR A 116 -1.37 -4.70 0.53
C THR A 116 -1.73 -5.90 1.38
N LEU A 117 -1.42 -5.84 2.68
CA LEU A 117 -1.78 -6.87 3.63
C LEU A 117 -3.29 -7.12 3.62
N ALA A 118 -4.11 -6.05 3.65
CA ALA A 118 -5.56 -6.17 3.63
C ALA A 118 -6.05 -6.92 2.38
N ILE A 119 -5.60 -6.55 1.17
CA ILE A 119 -6.05 -7.20 -0.07
C ILE A 119 -5.66 -8.67 -0.12
N TYR A 120 -4.40 -8.99 0.20
CA TYR A 120 -3.93 -10.37 0.13
C TYR A 120 -4.59 -11.24 1.20
N THR A 121 -4.81 -10.70 2.40
CA THR A 121 -5.53 -11.38 3.47
C THR A 121 -6.97 -11.67 3.05
N LEU A 122 -7.69 -10.68 2.51
CA LEU A 122 -9.06 -10.87 2.02
C LEU A 122 -9.13 -11.94 0.92
N ARG A 123 -8.19 -11.92 -0.05
CA ARG A 123 -8.11 -12.95 -1.09
C ARG A 123 -7.87 -14.34 -0.50
N CYS A 124 -6.98 -14.46 0.47
CA CYS A 124 -6.68 -15.71 1.13
C CYS A 124 -7.90 -16.26 1.91
N LEU A 125 -8.63 -15.42 2.65
CA LEU A 125 -9.85 -15.84 3.35
C LEU A 125 -10.95 -16.29 2.39
N VAL A 126 -11.06 -15.66 1.22
CA VAL A 126 -11.96 -16.07 0.15
C VAL A 126 -11.56 -17.44 -0.41
N GLU A 127 -10.28 -17.66 -0.69
CA GLU A 127 -9.78 -18.93 -1.21
C GLU A 127 -9.94 -20.08 -0.20
N TRP A 128 -9.82 -19.79 1.09
CA TRP A 128 -10.10 -20.75 2.17
C TRP A 128 -11.59 -20.97 2.45
N GLY A 129 -12.49 -20.32 1.70
CA GLY A 129 -13.94 -20.47 1.85
C GLY A 129 -14.52 -19.89 3.15
N VAL A 130 -13.72 -19.14 3.91
CA VAL A 130 -14.16 -18.43 5.13
C VAL A 130 -15.07 -17.25 4.77
N MET A 131 -14.88 -16.67 3.58
CA MET A 131 -15.77 -15.68 3.00
C MET A 131 -16.26 -16.14 1.62
N GLY A 132 -17.57 -16.09 1.40
CA GLY A 132 -18.15 -16.33 0.08
C GLY A 132 -17.69 -15.26 -0.91
N ALA A 133 -16.99 -15.64 -1.97
CA ALA A 133 -16.76 -14.78 -3.11
C ALA A 133 -17.34 -15.41 -4.37
N VAL A 134 -18.19 -14.65 -5.05
CA VAL A 134 -18.73 -15.05 -6.34
C VAL A 134 -17.77 -14.55 -7.42
N ASN A 135 -16.91 -15.44 -7.92
CA ASN A 135 -16.11 -15.15 -9.11
C ASN A 135 -17.01 -15.26 -10.34
N ALA A 136 -17.45 -14.12 -10.87
CA ALA A 136 -18.21 -14.09 -12.12
C ALA A 136 -17.59 -13.14 -13.13
N ARG A 137 -17.42 -13.65 -14.35
CA ARG A 137 -17.09 -12.84 -15.53
C ARG A 137 -18.18 -11.81 -15.86
N ASP A 138 -19.39 -12.01 -15.34
CA ASP A 138 -20.52 -11.08 -15.38
C ASP A 138 -21.08 -10.86 -13.97
N VAL A 139 -20.91 -9.65 -13.45
CA VAL A 139 -21.38 -9.24 -12.12
C VAL A 139 -22.90 -9.41 -12.00
N VAL A 140 -23.64 -9.17 -13.08
CA VAL A 140 -25.11 -9.31 -13.08
C VAL A 140 -25.49 -10.78 -12.92
N GLY A 141 -24.89 -11.68 -13.71
CA GLY A 141 -25.10 -13.12 -13.58
C GLY A 141 -24.74 -13.69 -12.21
N ALA A 142 -23.66 -13.19 -11.58
CA ALA A 142 -23.29 -13.53 -10.20
C ALA A 142 -24.39 -13.19 -9.21
N ILE A 143 -24.84 -11.92 -9.23
CA ILE A 143 -25.85 -11.42 -8.31
C ILE A 143 -27.15 -12.20 -8.50
N LEU A 144 -27.55 -12.48 -9.75
CA LEU A 144 -28.76 -13.25 -10.03
C LEU A 144 -28.68 -14.71 -9.59
N ARG A 145 -27.49 -15.32 -9.65
CA ARG A 145 -27.27 -16.68 -9.15
C ARG A 145 -27.38 -16.72 -7.62
N GLU A 146 -26.73 -15.79 -6.94
CA GLU A 146 -26.75 -15.68 -5.48
C GLU A 146 -28.14 -15.28 -4.95
N ALA A 147 -28.82 -14.39 -5.66
CA ALA A 147 -30.17 -13.97 -5.35
C ALA A 147 -31.19 -15.11 -5.45
N ARG A 148 -30.89 -16.22 -6.16
CA ARG A 148 -31.78 -17.39 -6.14
C ARG A 148 -31.78 -18.12 -4.80
N GLU A 149 -30.71 -18.01 -4.01
CA GLU A 149 -30.63 -18.65 -2.70
C GLU A 149 -31.26 -17.82 -1.58
N HIS A 150 -31.57 -16.53 -1.83
CA HIS A 150 -32.08 -15.59 -0.83
C HIS A 150 -33.49 -15.10 -1.20
N ASP A 151 -34.40 -14.88 -0.24
CA ASP A 151 -35.80 -14.50 -0.54
C ASP A 151 -36.00 -13.03 -0.93
N LEU A 152 -35.06 -12.17 -0.54
CA LEU A 152 -35.08 -10.73 -0.80
C LEU A 152 -33.69 -10.26 -1.21
N LEU A 153 -33.60 -9.61 -2.36
CA LEU A 153 -32.38 -8.92 -2.78
C LEU A 153 -32.56 -7.41 -2.54
N VAL A 154 -31.64 -6.83 -1.76
CA VAL A 154 -31.56 -5.38 -1.56
C VAL A 154 -30.33 -4.87 -2.30
N ILE A 155 -30.53 -3.97 -3.27
CA ILE A 155 -29.44 -3.40 -4.05
C ILE A 155 -29.43 -1.88 -3.94
N GLY A 156 -28.28 -1.33 -3.55
CA GLY A 156 -28.05 0.10 -3.56
C GLY A 156 -27.90 0.62 -4.99
N CYS A 157 -28.59 1.71 -5.33
CA CYS A 157 -28.49 2.32 -6.64
C CYS A 157 -27.54 3.54 -6.61
N THR A 158 -26.52 3.54 -7.46
CA THR A 158 -25.60 4.68 -7.60
C THR A 158 -26.13 5.65 -8.65
N ARG A 159 -26.14 6.96 -8.38
CA ARG A 159 -26.42 7.97 -9.41
C ARG A 159 -25.27 7.97 -10.43
N VAL A 160 -25.54 7.46 -11.61
CA VAL A 160 -24.64 7.62 -12.77
C VAL A 160 -25.10 8.79 -13.65
N PRO A 161 -24.19 9.53 -14.30
CA PRO A 161 -24.53 10.63 -15.21
C PRO A 161 -25.45 10.19 -16.35
N LEU A 162 -26.37 11.07 -16.78
CA LEU A 162 -27.41 10.78 -17.79
C LEU A 162 -26.82 10.24 -19.11
N LEU A 163 -25.69 10.81 -19.55
CA LEU A 163 -24.99 10.37 -20.77
C LEU A 163 -24.55 8.89 -20.71
N ARG A 164 -24.22 8.40 -19.50
CA ARG A 164 -23.78 7.02 -19.28
C ARG A 164 -24.96 6.05 -19.20
N ARG A 165 -26.12 6.49 -18.70
CA ARG A 165 -27.39 5.73 -18.73
C ARG A 165 -27.86 5.50 -20.17
N LEU A 166 -27.65 6.48 -21.05
CA LEU A 166 -28.04 6.38 -22.45
C LEU A 166 -27.22 5.33 -23.21
N ARG A 167 -25.93 5.17 -22.86
CA ARG A 167 -24.99 4.26 -23.54
C ARG A 167 -25.00 2.84 -22.96
N SER A 168 -25.27 2.67 -21.66
CA SER A 168 -25.31 1.36 -21.02
C SER A 168 -26.19 1.39 -19.76
N LEU A 169 -27.09 0.41 -19.63
CA LEU A 169 -27.88 0.24 -18.41
C LEU A 169 -26.93 0.01 -17.21
N PRO A 170 -27.10 0.74 -16.09
CA PRO A 170 -26.45 0.47 -14.81
C PRO A 170 -26.60 -0.99 -14.38
N ILE A 171 -25.62 -1.49 -13.61
CA ILE A 171 -25.67 -2.85 -13.04
C ILE A 171 -26.97 -3.08 -12.25
N PRO A 172 -27.44 -2.17 -11.37
CA PRO A 172 -28.68 -2.38 -10.63
C PRO A 172 -29.90 -2.55 -11.54
N GLU A 173 -30.00 -1.76 -12.60
CA GLU A 173 -31.12 -1.80 -13.55
C GLU A 173 -31.10 -3.10 -14.39
N ARG A 174 -29.91 -3.62 -14.72
CA ARG A 174 -29.75 -4.92 -15.38
C ARG A 174 -30.08 -6.10 -14.45
N VAL A 175 -29.72 -6.00 -13.18
CA VAL A 175 -30.11 -6.99 -12.16
C VAL A 175 -31.62 -6.95 -11.97
N ALA A 176 -32.24 -5.77 -11.87
CA ALA A 176 -33.68 -5.63 -11.68
C ALA A 176 -34.52 -6.22 -12.81
N ARG A 177 -34.10 -6.02 -14.06
CA ARG A 177 -34.81 -6.58 -15.23
C ARG A 177 -34.79 -8.10 -15.28
N ASN A 178 -33.76 -8.72 -14.73
CA ASN A 178 -33.52 -10.15 -14.85
C ASN A 178 -33.69 -10.90 -13.51
N CYS A 179 -34.08 -10.21 -12.42
CA CYS A 179 -34.25 -10.80 -11.10
C CYS A 179 -35.61 -11.51 -11.01
N PRO A 180 -35.65 -12.83 -10.78
CA PRO A 180 -36.91 -13.56 -10.64
C PRO A 180 -37.57 -13.39 -9.26
N LYS A 181 -36.90 -12.69 -8.32
CA LYS A 181 -37.32 -12.55 -6.92
C LYS A 181 -37.63 -11.10 -6.54
N PRO A 182 -38.37 -10.86 -5.43
CA PRO A 182 -38.59 -9.53 -4.88
C PRO A 182 -37.26 -8.78 -4.71
N LEU A 183 -37.13 -7.66 -5.42
CA LEU A 183 -35.95 -6.80 -5.41
C LEU A 183 -36.34 -5.42 -4.88
N VAL A 184 -35.64 -4.96 -3.85
CA VAL A 184 -35.77 -3.60 -3.34
C VAL A 184 -34.57 -2.79 -3.80
N MET A 185 -34.84 -1.76 -4.60
CA MET A 185 -33.84 -0.76 -4.98
C MET A 185 -33.84 0.38 -3.97
N VAL A 186 -32.74 0.50 -3.24
CA VAL A 186 -32.57 1.58 -2.27
C VAL A 186 -31.77 2.70 -2.94
N ASN A 187 -32.40 3.85 -3.10
CA ASN A 187 -31.76 5.07 -3.57
C ASN A 187 -31.45 5.93 -2.35
N VAL A 188 -30.19 5.93 -1.90
CA VAL A 188 -29.77 6.80 -0.80
C VAL A 188 -29.42 8.17 -1.41
N PRO A 189 -30.12 9.26 -1.01
CA PRO A 189 -29.87 10.59 -1.57
C PRO A 189 -28.49 11.14 -1.19
N GLU A 190 -27.94 10.64 -0.07
CA GLU A 190 -26.62 10.97 0.43
C GLU A 190 -25.72 9.73 0.35
N TYR A 191 -24.52 9.92 -0.18
CA TYR A 191 -23.48 8.91 -0.18
C TYR A 191 -23.25 8.48 1.29
N ILE A 192 -23.30 7.18 1.60
CA ILE A 192 -22.72 6.68 2.85
C ILE A 192 -21.21 6.89 2.71
N GLN A 193 -20.76 8.10 3.04
CA GLN A 193 -19.35 8.34 3.26
C GLN A 193 -19.01 7.50 4.48
N GLY A 194 -18.24 6.42 4.27
CA GLY A 194 -17.55 5.79 5.38
C GLY A 194 -16.85 6.89 6.18
N TRP A 195 -16.91 6.82 7.50
CA TRP A 195 -16.43 7.85 8.43
C TRP A 195 -15.00 8.37 8.10
N LEU A 196 -14.18 7.55 7.42
CA LEU A 196 -12.87 7.91 6.89
C LEU A 196 -12.87 9.01 5.80
N ASN A 197 -13.88 9.08 4.92
CA ASN A 197 -13.91 9.98 3.76
C ASN A 197 -14.38 11.41 4.10
N ARG A 198 -14.61 11.71 5.38
CA ARG A 198 -14.97 13.05 5.85
C ARG A 198 -13.73 13.90 6.19
N TRP A 199 -12.55 13.27 6.29
CA TRP A 199 -11.29 13.91 6.70
C TRP A 199 -10.23 13.95 5.59
N VAL A 200 -10.56 13.52 4.37
CA VAL A 200 -9.73 13.60 3.15
C VAL A 200 -10.51 14.33 2.08
#